data_AF-A0A7W8EQ67-F1
#
_entry.id   AF-A0A7W8EQ67-F1
#
_cell.length_a   1.000
_cell.length_b   1.000
_cell.length_c   1.000
_cell.angle_alpha   90.00
_cell.angle_beta   90.00
_cell.angle_gamma   90.00
#
_symmetry.space_group_name_H-M   'P 1'
#
loop_
_entity.id
_entity.type
_entity.pdbx_description
1 polymer ?
#
loop_
_entity_poly.entity_id
_entity_poly.type
_entity_poly.pdbx_seq_one_letter_code
_entity_poly.pdbx_strand_id
1 'polypeptide(L)'
;MYMRNRTLLPATPERNFQMTAKERREEIWRLIRSGLGSQDDQARATGFTVSRVCDYRRLWKFILREHPAIADGVTCEEALSLAKEQGVKTKR
;
A
#
# COMPACT_ATOMS: atom_id res chain seq x y z
N MET A 1 17.73 -8.21 -18.11
CA MET A 1 16.41 -7.80 -18.63
C MET A 1 15.34 -8.30 -17.66
N TYR A 2 14.67 -7.44 -16.91
CA TYR A 2 13.50 -7.84 -16.11
C TYR A 2 12.25 -7.28 -16.78
N MET A 3 11.55 -8.13 -17.53
CA MET A 3 10.21 -7.83 -18.05
C MET A 3 9.23 -7.82 -16.87
N ARG A 4 8.97 -6.64 -16.31
CA ARG A 4 7.84 -6.43 -15.39
C ARG A 4 6.57 -6.42 -16.24
N ASN A 5 5.74 -7.45 -16.09
CA ASN A 5 4.36 -7.45 -16.56
C ASN A 5 3.68 -6.17 -16.05
N ARG A 6 3.49 -5.21 -16.96
CA ARG A 6 2.87 -3.91 -16.70
C ARG A 6 1.36 -4.11 -16.68
N THR A 7 0.85 -4.82 -15.67
CA THR A 7 -0.59 -4.93 -15.45
C THR A 7 -1.07 -3.54 -15.00
N LEU A 8 -1.62 -2.77 -15.95
CA LEU A 8 -2.22 -1.48 -15.68
C LEU A 8 -3.43 -1.69 -14.77
N LEU A 9 -3.49 -0.97 -13.65
CA LEU A 9 -4.67 -0.99 -12.79
C LEU A 9 -5.85 -0.44 -13.60
N PRO A 10 -7.01 -1.13 -13.64
CA PRO A 10 -8.17 -0.61 -14.34
C PRO A 10 -8.57 0.71 -13.68
N ALA A 11 -8.36 1.81 -14.41
CA ALA A 11 -8.65 3.16 -13.97
C ALA A 11 -10.17 3.41 -14.07
N THR A 12 -10.96 2.81 -13.18
CA THR A 12 -12.38 3.14 -13.06
C THR A 12 -12.57 4.05 -11.85
N PRO A 13 -12.71 5.38 -12.04
CA PRO A 13 -12.92 6.32 -10.94
C PRO A 13 -14.20 6.02 -10.14
N GLU A 14 -15.16 5.29 -10.71
CA GLU A 14 -16.42 4.92 -10.07
C GLU A 14 -16.24 4.00 -8.85
N ARG A 15 -15.24 3.12 -8.86
CA ARG A 15 -14.93 2.25 -7.70
C ARG A 15 -14.47 3.05 -6.48
N ASN A 16 -13.78 4.17 -6.71
CA ASN A 16 -13.20 5.00 -5.63
C ASN A 16 -14.27 5.68 -4.75
N PHE A 17 -15.46 5.94 -5.30
CA PHE A 17 -16.55 6.62 -4.59
C PHE A 17 -17.35 5.68 -3.67
N GLN A 18 -17.24 4.37 -3.86
CA GLN A 18 -17.99 3.38 -3.06
C GLN A 18 -17.15 2.77 -1.92
N MET A 19 -15.83 2.94 -1.94
CA MET A 19 -14.96 2.38 -0.91
C MET A 19 -14.95 3.23 0.36
N THR A 20 -15.16 2.57 1.49
CA THR A 20 -14.91 3.12 2.82
C THR A 20 -13.42 3.46 2.99
N ALA A 21 -13.11 4.30 3.98
CA ALA A 21 -11.72 4.62 4.30
C ALA A 21 -10.88 3.39 4.68
N LYS A 22 -11.51 2.35 5.24
CA LYS A 22 -10.85 1.08 5.59
C LYS A 22 -10.51 0.28 4.33
N GLU A 23 -11.47 0.12 3.42
CA GLU A 23 -11.24 -0.62 2.17
C GLU A 23 -10.17 0.05 1.31
N ARG A 24 -10.12 1.38 1.25
CA ARG A 24 -9.04 2.09 0.54
C ARG A 24 -7.66 1.77 1.10
N ARG A 25 -7.54 1.63 2.43
CA ARG A 25 -6.27 1.27 3.10
C ARG A 25 -5.85 -0.16 2.81
N GLU A 26 -6.78 -1.10 2.85
CA GLU A 26 -6.48 -2.50 2.51
C GLU A 26 -6.15 -2.66 1.02
N GLU A 27 -6.82 -1.91 0.14
CA GLU A 27 -6.53 -1.95 -1.28
C GLU A 27 -5.15 -1.36 -1.61
N ILE A 28 -4.79 -0.20 -1.05
CA ILE A 28 -3.44 0.33 -1.25
C ILE A 28 -2.37 -0.64 -0.71
N TRP A 29 -2.66 -1.29 0.42
CA TRP A 29 -1.77 -2.28 1.02
C TRP A 29 -1.58 -3.49 0.09
N ARG A 30 -2.68 -4.04 -0.45
CA ARG A 30 -2.67 -5.13 -1.43
C ARG A 30 -1.89 -4.75 -2.70
N LEU A 31 -2.09 -3.55 -3.22
CA LEU A 31 -1.40 -3.06 -4.42
C LEU A 31 0.10 -2.90 -4.20
N ILE A 32 0.50 -2.43 -3.03
CA ILE A 32 1.92 -2.27 -2.67
C ILE A 32 2.59 -3.63 -2.48
N ARG A 33 1.94 -4.56 -1.76
CA ARG A 33 2.47 -5.91 -1.53
C ARG A 33 2.65 -6.69 -2.83
N SER A 34 1.69 -6.59 -3.73
CA SER A 34 1.75 -7.23 -5.05
C SER A 34 2.73 -6.56 -6.03
N GLY A 35 3.25 -5.37 -5.72
CA GLY A 35 4.13 -4.62 -6.61
C GLY A 35 3.46 -4.14 -7.90
N LEU A 36 2.12 -4.09 -7.92
CA LEU A 36 1.34 -3.70 -9.10
C LEU A 36 1.24 -2.18 -9.24
N GLY A 37 1.50 -1.68 -10.44
CA GLY A 37 1.38 -0.27 -10.79
C GLY A 37 2.48 0.65 -10.24
N SER A 38 2.57 1.84 -10.84
CA SER A 38 3.37 2.96 -10.31
C SER A 38 2.73 3.56 -9.05
N GLN A 39 3.43 4.49 -8.37
CA GLN A 39 2.82 5.21 -7.25
C GLN A 39 1.59 6.02 -7.68
N ASP A 40 1.65 6.62 -8.88
CA ASP A 40 0.55 7.36 -9.48
C ASP A 40 -0.64 6.47 -9.82
N ASP A 41 -0.40 5.27 -10.38
CA ASP A 41 -1.47 4.31 -10.67
C ASP A 41 -2.17 3.88 -9.38
N GLN A 42 -1.39 3.61 -8.33
CA GLN A 42 -1.90 3.22 -7.02
C GLN A 42 -2.67 4.34 -6.33
N ALA A 43 -2.20 5.58 -6.44
CA ALA A 43 -2.89 6.76 -5.93
C ALA A 43 -4.24 6.93 -6.63
N ARG A 44 -4.27 6.82 -7.97
CA ARG A 44 -5.51 6.89 -8.76
C ARG A 44 -6.48 5.75 -8.44
N ALA A 45 -5.98 4.54 -8.23
CA ALA A 45 -6.81 3.36 -7.94
C ALA A 45 -7.41 3.34 -6.53
N THR A 46 -6.89 4.16 -5.62
CA THR A 46 -7.33 4.17 -4.21
C THR A 46 -7.88 5.51 -3.77
N GLY A 47 -7.72 6.56 -4.57
CA GLY A 47 -8.08 7.93 -4.21
C GLY A 47 -7.15 8.57 -3.17
N PHE A 48 -6.01 7.95 -2.85
CA PHE A 48 -4.99 8.55 -1.98
C PHE A 48 -4.07 9.49 -2.74
N THR A 49 -3.40 10.37 -2.01
CA THR A 49 -2.30 11.17 -2.57
C THR A 49 -1.07 10.29 -2.80
N VAL A 50 -0.26 10.65 -3.80
CA VAL A 50 1.02 9.96 -4.11
C VAL A 50 1.95 9.92 -2.89
N SER A 51 1.99 11.00 -2.10
CA SER A 51 2.76 11.07 -0.84
C SER A 51 2.30 10.00 0.15
N ARG A 52 0.99 9.80 0.30
CA ARG A 52 0.46 8.77 1.19
C ARG A 52 0.82 7.36 0.72
N VAL A 53 0.75 7.11 -0.59
CA VAL A 53 1.21 5.85 -1.20
C VAL A 53 2.70 5.63 -0.93
N CYS A 54 3.52 6.67 -1.04
CA CYS A 54 4.95 6.60 -0.73
C CYS A 54 5.21 6.18 0.72
N ASP A 55 4.44 6.71 1.67
CA ASP A 55 4.55 6.33 3.08
C ASP A 55 4.16 4.86 3.32
N TYR A 56 3.09 4.36 2.70
CA TYR A 56 2.74 2.94 2.77
C TYR A 56 3.81 2.04 2.12
N ARG A 57 4.47 2.48 1.04
CA ARG A 57 5.58 1.73 0.44
C ARG A 57 6.80 1.67 1.36
N ARG A 58 7.10 2.75 2.09
CA ARG A 58 8.15 2.76 3.10
C ARG A 58 7.82 1.81 4.25
N LEU A 59 6.57 1.82 4.71
CA LEU A 59 6.07 0.89 5.71
C LEU A 59 6.22 -0.58 5.26
N TRP A 60 5.84 -0.89 4.03
CA TRP A 60 5.99 -2.24 3.49
C TRP A 60 7.46 -2.69 3.45
N LYS A 61 8.37 -1.82 3.00
CA LYS A 61 9.81 -2.12 3.01
C LYS A 61 10.34 -2.33 4.43
N PHE A 62 9.85 -1.56 5.40
CA PHE A 62 10.21 -1.73 6.81
C PHE A 62 9.78 -3.12 7.30
N ILE A 63 8.54 -3.53 7.05
CA ILE A 63 8.04 -4.84 7.45
C ILE A 63 8.80 -5.98 6.78
N LEU A 64 9.07 -5.89 5.48
CA LEU A 64 9.87 -6.89 4.78
C LEU A 64 11.29 -7.02 5.37
N ARG A 65 11.83 -5.95 5.94
CA ARG A 65 13.19 -5.93 6.50
C ARG A 65 13.22 -6.42 7.95
N GLU A 66 12.34 -5.91 8.81
CA GLU A 66 12.35 -6.21 10.25
C GLU A 66 11.50 -7.42 10.62
N HIS A 67 10.45 -7.70 9.85
CA HIS A 67 9.43 -8.70 10.17
C HIS A 67 9.07 -9.58 8.94
N PRO A 68 10.05 -10.18 8.25
CA PRO A 68 9.80 -10.97 7.03
C PRO A 68 8.85 -12.15 7.27
N ALA A 69 8.88 -12.75 8.46
CA ALA A 69 8.06 -13.91 8.81
C ALA A 69 6.55 -13.65 8.81
N ILE A 70 6.12 -12.41 9.01
CA ILE A 70 4.70 -12.03 9.06
C ILE A 70 4.26 -11.21 7.84
N ALA A 71 5.18 -10.86 6.94
CA ALA A 71 4.93 -9.93 5.84
C ALA A 71 3.80 -10.38 4.91
N ASP A 72 3.67 -11.69 4.67
CA ASP A 72 2.63 -12.24 3.79
C ASP A 72 1.23 -12.19 4.42
N GLY A 73 1.14 -12.27 5.75
CA GLY A 73 -0.12 -12.29 6.50
C GLY A 73 -0.58 -10.94 7.04
N VAL A 74 0.31 -9.96 7.13
CA VAL A 74 0.03 -8.70 7.85
C VAL A 74 -0.99 -7.83 7.10
N THR A 75 -2.02 -7.42 7.83
CA THR A 75 -3.01 -6.43 7.39
C THR A 75 -2.43 -5.01 7.41
N CYS A 76 -3.09 -4.06 6.75
CA CYS A 76 -2.64 -2.67 6.79
C CYS A 76 -2.67 -2.10 8.21
N GLU A 77 -3.63 -2.53 9.04
CA GLU A 77 -3.79 -2.06 10.41
C GLU A 77 -2.68 -2.58 11.34
N GLU A 78 -2.39 -3.88 11.29
CA GLU A 78 -1.28 -4.49 12.04
C GLU A 78 0.07 -3.88 11.64
N ALA A 79 0.28 -3.65 10.34
CA ALA A 79 1.46 -2.97 9.82
C ALA A 79 1.65 -1.58 10.45
N LEU A 80 0.57 -0.80 10.56
CA LEU A 80 0.61 0.53 11.18
C LEU A 80 0.82 0.46 12.70
N SER A 81 0.29 -0.56 13.38
CA SER A 81 0.52 -0.78 14.81
C SER A 81 1.98 -1.14 15.08
N LEU A 82 2.56 -2.07 14.32
CA LEU A 82 3.98 -2.44 14.40
C LEU A 82 4.91 -1.24 14.18
N ALA A 83 4.60 -0.42 13.17
CA ALA A 83 5.37 0.79 12.92
C ALA A 83 5.32 1.78 14.09
N LYS A 84 4.17 1.93 14.76
CA LYS A 84 4.06 2.80 15.94
C LYS A 84 4.84 2.26 17.13
N GLU A 85 4.75 0.97 17.40
CA GLU A 85 5.48 0.31 18.49
C GLU A 85 7.00 0.47 18.32
N GLN A 86 7.48 0.44 17.07
CA GLN A 86 8.89 0.61 16.71
C GLN A 86 9.30 2.08 16.53
N GLY A 87 8.42 3.04 16.80
CA GLY A 87 8.72 4.48 16.70
C GLY A 87 8.87 5.01 15.26
N VAL A 88 8.44 4.26 14.24
CA VAL A 88 8.44 4.69 12.85
C VAL A 88 7.37 5.77 12.67
N LYS A 89 7.81 7.02 12.47
CA LYS A 89 6.93 8.17 12.22
C LYS A 89 6.26 8.07 10.83
N THR A 90 5.20 7.28 10.70
CA THR A 90 4.28 7.40 9.56
C THR A 90 3.45 8.65 9.77
N LYS A 91 3.58 9.67 8.90
CA LYS A 91 2.75 10.90 9.00
C LYS A 91 1.28 10.50 8.87
N ARG A 92 0.52 10.70 9.95
CA ARG A 92 -0.86 10.23 10.07
C ARG A 92 -1.80 11.03 9.21
#